data_AF-A0A285UYW8-F1
#
_entry.id   AF-A0A285UYW8-F1
#
_cell.length_a   1.000
_cell.length_b   1.000
_cell.length_c   1.000
_cell.angle_alpha   90.00
_cell.angle_beta   90.00
_cell.angle_gamma   90.00
#
_symmetry.space_group_name_H-M   'P 1'
#
loop_
_entity.id
_entity.type
_entity.pdbx_description
1 polymer ?
#
loop_
_entity_poly.entity_id
_entity_poly.type
_entity_poly.pdbx_seq_one_letter_code
_entity_poly.pdbx_strand_id
1 'polypeptide(L)'
;IRIPGERIGGEMSPADRYAYNLAMIIDDQDMRITRREEFMCSQAIRTGQVTVTGEDYPTQTINYGRDPALTIALTSTARWGETGVDPYDDIEEWCQLLVDTDGFTAREVLLGGSAAGLLKRSPRFMELLDNRRQASGSMELGVVSTGAEGKYSSVLGTIGELTFIQYSQPYTIGGAKNNFWPTYGVGIFDPLQFQGMFGYGAILDNQELRSVERFPFMWQTFNPSRTHAQTQSAPLPIAPEPNASLFALVR
;
A
#
# COMPACT_ATOMS: atom_id res chain seq x y z
N ILE A 1 -19.49 -27.75 8.43
CA ILE A 1 -18.07 -27.32 8.43
C ILE A 1 -17.68 -27.04 9.87
N ARG A 2 -16.64 -27.71 10.37
CA ARG A 2 -16.10 -27.49 11.72
C ARG A 2 -15.21 -26.25 11.67
N ILE A 3 -15.22 -25.45 12.73
CA ILE A 3 -14.35 -24.27 12.82
C ILE A 3 -12.95 -24.70 13.31
N PRO A 4 -11.85 -24.12 12.79
CA PRO A 4 -10.53 -24.32 13.37
C PRO A 4 -10.53 -24.02 14.88
N GLY A 5 -10.05 -24.96 15.71
CA GLY A 5 -10.04 -24.81 17.17
C GLY A 5 -11.25 -25.39 17.92
N GLU A 6 -12.32 -25.80 17.22
CA GLU A 6 -13.43 -26.54 17.85
C GLU A 6 -12.94 -27.91 18.36
N ARG A 7 -13.40 -28.43 19.51
CA ARG A 7 -13.03 -29.78 19.99
C ARG A 7 -13.50 -30.90 19.05
N ILE A 8 -12.77 -32.01 19.02
CA ILE A 8 -13.16 -33.19 18.25
C ILE A 8 -14.42 -33.76 18.91
N GLY A 9 -15.54 -33.79 18.20
CA GLY A 9 -16.85 -34.18 18.73
C GLY A 9 -17.94 -33.10 18.62
N GLY A 10 -17.53 -31.83 18.41
CA GLY A 10 -18.43 -30.72 18.11
C GLY A 10 -19.17 -30.17 19.34
N GLU A 11 -18.69 -29.05 19.87
CA GLU A 11 -19.35 -28.33 20.98
C GLU A 11 -20.18 -27.13 20.49
N MET A 12 -19.90 -26.59 19.29
CA MET A 12 -20.64 -25.46 18.73
C MET A 12 -21.90 -25.90 18.00
N SER A 13 -22.99 -25.15 18.19
CA SER A 13 -24.23 -25.39 17.45
C SER A 13 -24.04 -25.05 15.96
N PRO A 14 -24.85 -25.63 15.05
CA PRO A 14 -24.86 -25.21 13.65
C PRO A 14 -25.12 -23.71 13.46
N ALA A 15 -25.90 -23.09 14.36
CA ALA A 15 -26.17 -21.65 14.33
C ALA A 15 -24.92 -20.82 14.67
N ASP A 16 -24.15 -21.22 15.69
CA ASP A 16 -22.88 -20.54 16.05
C ASP A 16 -21.88 -20.64 14.90
N ARG A 17 -21.78 -21.82 14.28
CA ARG A 17 -20.90 -22.04 13.14
C ARG A 17 -21.31 -21.18 11.94
N TYR A 18 -22.61 -21.02 11.71
CA TYR A 18 -23.14 -20.15 10.67
C TYR A 18 -22.80 -18.69 10.93
N ALA A 19 -23.02 -18.19 12.15
CA ALA A 19 -22.70 -16.81 12.53
C ALA A 19 -21.20 -16.50 12.38
N TYR A 20 -20.33 -17.42 12.81
CA TYR A 20 -18.88 -17.29 12.65
C TYR A 20 -18.48 -17.19 11.17
N ASN A 21 -18.99 -18.08 10.31
CA ASN A 21 -18.68 -18.05 8.88
C ASN A 21 -19.17 -16.75 8.23
N LEU A 22 -20.35 -16.25 8.63
CA LEU A 22 -20.87 -14.97 8.15
C LEU A 22 -19.95 -13.81 8.55
N ALA A 23 -19.48 -13.78 9.80
CA ALA A 23 -18.54 -12.77 10.27
C ALA A 23 -17.21 -12.82 9.47
N MET A 24 -16.66 -14.01 9.22
CA MET A 24 -15.45 -14.16 8.40
C MET A 24 -15.65 -13.70 6.95
N ILE A 25 -16.84 -13.91 6.38
CA ILE A 25 -17.14 -13.44 5.02
C ILE A 25 -17.17 -11.91 4.98
N ILE A 26 -17.79 -11.26 5.97
CA ILE A 26 -17.85 -9.79 6.05
C ILE A 26 -16.45 -9.21 6.26
N ASP A 27 -15.64 -9.82 7.13
CA ASP A 27 -14.24 -9.44 7.35
C ASP A 27 -13.38 -9.59 6.09
N ASP A 28 -13.53 -10.71 5.36
CA ASP A 28 -12.84 -10.89 4.06
C ASP A 28 -13.28 -9.85 3.02
N GLN A 29 -14.57 -9.50 2.98
CA GLN A 29 -15.08 -8.47 2.09
C GLN A 29 -14.50 -7.09 2.42
N ASP A 30 -14.44 -6.72 3.70
CA ASP A 30 -13.82 -5.46 4.12
C ASP A 30 -12.33 -5.43 3.77
N MET A 31 -11.59 -6.49 4.08
CA MET A 31 -10.17 -6.63 3.72
C MET A 31 -9.93 -6.53 2.21
N ARG A 32 -10.83 -7.04 1.38
CA ARG A 32 -10.73 -6.91 -0.09
C ARG A 32 -10.89 -5.47 -0.54
N ILE A 33 -11.80 -4.71 0.09
CA ILE A 33 -11.99 -3.29 -0.24
C ILE A 33 -10.75 -2.49 0.22
N THR A 34 -10.25 -2.72 1.43
CA THR A 34 -9.04 -2.08 1.95
C THR A 34 -7.81 -2.39 1.09
N ARG A 35 -7.67 -3.63 0.59
CA ARG A 35 -6.63 -4.00 -0.38
C ARG A 35 -6.78 -3.28 -1.72
N ARG A 36 -8.01 -3.01 -2.15
CA ARG A 36 -8.27 -2.26 -3.38
C ARG A 36 -7.92 -0.78 -3.20
N GLU A 37 -8.23 -0.20 -2.05
CA GLU A 37 -7.82 1.16 -1.65
C GLU A 37 -6.29 1.29 -1.66
N GLU A 38 -5.58 0.35 -1.04
CA GLU A 38 -4.12 0.31 -1.03
C GLU A 38 -3.52 0.24 -2.45
N PHE A 39 -4.13 -0.57 -3.32
CA PHE A 39 -3.73 -0.65 -4.72
C PHE A 39 -3.86 0.70 -5.43
N MET A 40 -4.96 1.43 -5.20
CA MET A 40 -5.17 2.76 -5.80
C MET A 40 -4.18 3.78 -5.23
N CYS A 41 -3.94 3.77 -3.91
CA CYS A 41 -2.93 4.64 -3.27
C CYS A 41 -1.54 4.41 -3.86
N SER A 42 -1.12 3.14 -3.97
CA SER A 42 0.15 2.82 -4.60
C SER A 42 0.21 3.33 -6.04
N GLN A 43 -0.87 3.18 -6.82
CA GLN A 43 -0.90 3.68 -8.20
C GLN A 43 -0.77 5.21 -8.25
N ALA A 44 -1.50 5.93 -7.39
CA ALA A 44 -1.45 7.38 -7.29
C ALA A 44 -0.03 7.87 -6.99
N ILE A 45 0.64 7.29 -5.99
CA ILE A 45 2.01 7.67 -5.60
C ILE A 45 3.02 7.26 -6.67
N ARG A 46 2.83 6.15 -7.40
CA ARG A 46 3.81 5.73 -8.41
C ARG A 46 3.71 6.49 -9.72
N THR A 47 2.49 6.84 -10.12
CA THR A 47 2.23 7.32 -11.47
C THR A 47 1.60 8.70 -11.54
N GLY A 48 1.20 9.29 -10.41
CA GLY A 48 0.42 10.53 -10.38
C GLY A 48 -1.01 10.36 -10.90
N GLN A 49 -1.46 9.12 -11.09
CA GLN A 49 -2.77 8.81 -11.66
C GLN A 49 -3.32 7.50 -11.09
N VAL A 50 -4.64 7.32 -11.14
CA VAL A 50 -5.34 6.07 -10.78
C VAL A 50 -6.13 5.59 -11.98
N THR A 51 -6.07 4.29 -12.25
CA THR A 51 -6.86 3.64 -13.31
C THR A 51 -7.92 2.76 -12.67
N VAL A 52 -9.18 3.15 -12.87
CA VAL A 52 -10.34 2.44 -12.35
C VAL A 52 -10.91 1.55 -13.45
N THR A 53 -10.97 0.26 -13.19
CA THR A 53 -11.54 -0.76 -14.09
C THR A 53 -12.46 -1.66 -13.27
N GLY A 54 -13.60 -2.04 -13.85
CA GLY A 54 -14.54 -3.02 -13.29
C GLY A 54 -15.13 -3.88 -14.40
N GLU A 55 -15.76 -4.99 -14.04
CA GLU A 55 -16.39 -5.93 -15.01
C GLU A 55 -17.47 -5.22 -15.86
N ASP A 56 -18.25 -4.35 -15.22
CA ASP A 56 -19.31 -3.54 -15.85
C ASP A 56 -18.99 -2.03 -15.81
N TYR A 57 -17.72 -1.66 -15.64
CA TYR A 57 -17.29 -0.27 -15.59
C TYR A 57 -16.20 0.01 -16.63
N PRO A 58 -16.42 0.95 -17.58
CA PRO A 58 -15.41 1.28 -18.59
C PRO A 58 -14.14 1.74 -17.89
N THR A 59 -12.97 1.33 -18.40
CA THR A 59 -11.70 1.75 -17.80
C THR A 59 -11.56 3.27 -17.89
N GLN A 60 -11.37 3.92 -16.75
CA GLN A 60 -11.14 5.35 -16.66
C GLN A 60 -9.82 5.63 -15.97
N THR A 61 -9.11 6.64 -16.46
CA THR A 61 -7.87 7.12 -15.86
C THR A 61 -8.09 8.51 -15.30
N ILE A 62 -7.82 8.66 -14.01
CA ILE A 62 -7.86 9.92 -13.29
C ILE A 62 -6.40 10.34 -13.10
N ASN A 63 -6.00 11.39 -13.80
CA ASN A 63 -4.66 11.96 -13.70
C ASN A 63 -4.71 13.19 -12.78
N TYR A 64 -3.93 13.18 -11.69
CA TYR A 64 -3.87 14.29 -10.75
C TYR A 64 -2.97 15.43 -11.24
N GLY A 65 -2.23 15.23 -12.34
CA GLY A 65 -1.40 16.27 -12.95
C GLY A 65 -0.01 16.38 -12.34
N ARG A 66 0.57 15.26 -11.86
CA ARG A 66 1.94 15.26 -11.36
C ARG A 66 2.94 15.62 -12.46
N ASP A 67 3.93 16.42 -12.12
CA ASP A 67 5.04 16.76 -13.02
C ASP A 67 5.73 15.46 -13.50
N PRO A 68 5.90 15.27 -14.82
CA PRO A 68 6.55 14.08 -15.37
C PRO A 68 8.00 13.92 -14.90
N ALA A 69 8.71 14.99 -14.53
CA ALA A 69 10.07 14.92 -13.99
C ALA A 69 10.15 14.14 -12.66
N LEU A 70 9.05 14.10 -11.90
CA LEU A 70 8.92 13.35 -10.65
C LEU A 70 8.62 11.85 -10.87
N THR A 71 8.65 11.38 -12.12
CA THR A 71 8.51 9.96 -12.47
C THR A 71 9.75 9.47 -13.20
N ILE A 72 10.63 8.81 -12.45
CA ILE A 72 11.99 8.46 -12.89
C ILE A 72 12.07 6.96 -13.17
N ALA A 73 12.82 6.60 -14.21
CA ALA A 73 13.19 5.22 -14.49
C ALA A 73 14.69 5.15 -14.82
N LEU A 74 15.46 4.55 -13.91
CA LEU A 74 16.89 4.34 -14.13
C LEU A 74 17.08 3.21 -15.15
N THR A 75 17.90 3.49 -16.15
CA THR A 75 18.18 2.56 -17.25
C THR A 75 19.68 2.32 -17.37
N SER A 76 20.05 1.26 -18.11
CA SER A 76 21.44 0.92 -18.44
C SER A 76 22.38 0.98 -17.22
N THR A 77 23.42 1.80 -17.27
CA THR A 77 24.50 1.89 -16.27
C THR A 77 24.15 2.75 -15.06
N ALA A 78 23.02 3.48 -15.08
CA ALA A 78 22.56 4.29 -13.96
C ALA A 78 21.76 3.49 -12.93
N ARG A 79 21.41 2.23 -13.23
CA ARG A 79 20.61 1.39 -12.34
C ARG A 79 21.32 1.09 -11.03
N TRP A 80 20.54 1.00 -9.96
CA TRP A 80 21.07 0.56 -8.67
C TRP A 80 21.62 -0.86 -8.77
N GLY A 81 22.80 -1.06 -8.18
CA GLY A 81 23.54 -2.31 -8.20
C GLY A 81 24.50 -2.46 -9.38
N GLU A 82 24.55 -1.51 -10.31
CA GLU A 82 25.63 -1.42 -11.28
C GLU A 82 26.90 -0.85 -10.63
N THR A 83 28.07 -1.13 -11.23
CA THR A 83 29.36 -0.70 -10.65
C THR A 83 29.51 0.81 -10.70
N GLY A 84 29.87 1.42 -9.56
CA GLY A 84 30.08 2.86 -9.46
C GLY A 84 28.81 3.68 -9.21
N VAL A 85 27.65 3.04 -9.07
CA VAL A 85 26.39 3.69 -8.68
C VAL A 85 26.21 3.57 -7.18
N ASP A 86 26.17 4.70 -6.46
CA ASP A 86 25.72 4.75 -5.08
C ASP A 86 24.23 5.16 -5.03
N PRO A 87 23.33 4.25 -4.61
CA PRO A 87 21.90 4.56 -4.46
C PRO A 87 21.58 5.78 -3.60
N TYR A 88 22.46 6.15 -2.66
CA TYR A 88 22.20 7.27 -1.77
C TYR A 88 22.37 8.63 -2.46
N ASP A 89 23.25 8.72 -3.48
CA ASP A 89 23.42 9.96 -4.26
C ASP A 89 22.12 10.30 -5.03
N ASP A 90 21.48 9.28 -5.62
CA ASP A 90 20.19 9.43 -6.29
C ASP A 90 19.10 9.92 -5.33
N ILE A 91 19.07 9.43 -4.08
CA ILE A 91 18.07 9.86 -3.09
C ILE A 91 18.26 11.34 -2.75
N GLU A 92 19.50 11.80 -2.57
CA GLU A 92 19.78 13.22 -2.33
C GLU A 92 19.35 14.09 -3.52
N GLU A 93 19.66 13.66 -4.75
CA GLU A 93 19.23 14.35 -5.98
C GLU A 93 17.70 14.42 -6.08
N TRP A 94 16.99 13.32 -5.81
CA TRP A 94 15.53 13.29 -5.90
C TRP A 94 14.85 14.08 -4.77
N CYS A 95 15.46 14.14 -3.59
CA CYS A 95 15.01 15.06 -2.53
C CYS A 95 15.14 16.51 -2.98
N GLN A 96 16.24 16.88 -3.64
CA GLN A 96 16.42 18.23 -4.19
C GLN A 96 15.43 18.50 -5.34
N LEU A 97 15.15 17.51 -6.18
CA LEU A 97 14.19 17.65 -7.28
C LEU A 97 12.78 18.00 -6.80
N LEU A 98 12.33 17.45 -5.65
CA LEU A 98 11.06 17.83 -5.04
C LEU A 98 11.04 19.30 -4.60
N VAL A 99 12.16 19.81 -4.09
CA VAL A 99 12.33 21.22 -3.71
C VAL A 99 12.32 22.10 -4.96
N ASP A 100 13.03 21.71 -6.01
CA ASP A 100 13.18 22.51 -7.23
C ASP A 100 11.89 22.56 -8.07
N THR A 101 11.06 21.52 -7.98
CA THR A 101 9.78 21.47 -8.72
C THR A 101 8.75 22.42 -8.10
N ASP A 102 8.44 22.25 -6.81
CA ASP A 102 7.35 23.00 -6.14
C ASP A 102 7.68 23.42 -4.69
N GLY A 103 8.93 23.25 -4.23
CA GLY A 103 9.35 23.66 -2.89
C GLY A 103 8.99 22.69 -1.76
N PHE A 104 8.63 21.44 -2.09
CA PHE A 104 8.28 20.44 -1.08
C PHE A 104 9.52 19.86 -0.39
N THR A 105 9.40 19.48 0.88
CA THR A 105 10.50 18.88 1.65
C THR A 105 10.26 17.40 1.83
N ALA A 106 11.12 16.57 1.24
CA ALA A 106 11.09 15.13 1.44
C ALA A 106 11.25 14.76 2.91
N ARG A 107 10.36 13.89 3.43
CA ARG A 107 10.44 13.38 4.82
C ARG A 107 10.39 11.87 4.90
N GLU A 108 9.79 11.20 3.92
CA GLU A 108 9.71 9.75 3.89
C GLU A 108 10.22 9.17 2.57
N VAL A 109 10.98 8.09 2.69
CA VAL A 109 11.49 7.30 1.56
C VAL A 109 10.93 5.88 1.69
N LEU A 110 10.01 5.52 0.79
CA LEU A 110 9.38 4.22 0.70
C LEU A 110 10.10 3.33 -0.31
N LEU A 111 10.58 2.18 0.14
CA LEU A 111 11.42 1.27 -0.62
C LEU A 111 10.72 -0.08 -0.82
N GLY A 112 10.75 -0.56 -2.06
CA GLY A 112 10.49 -1.97 -2.34
C GLY A 112 11.58 -2.86 -1.74
N GLY A 113 11.27 -4.14 -1.52
CA GLY A 113 12.18 -5.06 -0.84
C GLY A 113 13.58 -5.17 -1.47
N SER A 114 13.68 -5.19 -2.80
CA SER A 114 14.99 -5.24 -3.48
C SER A 114 15.66 -3.89 -3.58
N ALA A 115 14.91 -2.79 -3.74
CA ALA A 115 15.47 -1.44 -3.66
C ALA A 115 16.11 -1.19 -2.28
N ALA A 116 15.44 -1.56 -1.19
CA ALA A 116 15.99 -1.51 0.16
C ALA A 116 17.26 -2.37 0.31
N GLY A 117 17.27 -3.56 -0.30
CA GLY A 117 18.43 -4.44 -0.30
C GLY A 117 19.64 -3.87 -1.06
N LEU A 118 19.41 -3.08 -2.12
CA LEU A 118 20.45 -2.37 -2.86
C LEU A 118 20.96 -1.15 -2.10
N LEU A 119 20.06 -0.34 -1.52
CA LEU A 119 20.43 0.83 -0.72
C LEU A 119 21.29 0.45 0.49
N LYS A 120 20.96 -0.65 1.18
CA LYS A 120 21.76 -1.18 2.30
C LYS A 120 23.19 -1.60 1.92
N ARG A 121 23.52 -1.71 0.63
CA ARG A 121 24.89 -1.99 0.17
C ARG A 121 25.73 -0.73 0.05
N SER A 122 25.13 0.46 0.06
CA SER A 122 25.85 1.72 0.11
C SER A 122 26.53 1.88 1.48
N PRO A 123 27.88 1.97 1.54
CA PRO A 123 28.58 2.22 2.80
C PRO A 123 28.16 3.56 3.43
N ARG A 124 28.02 4.59 2.60
CA ARG A 124 27.60 5.95 3.02
C ARG A 124 26.23 5.93 3.68
N PHE A 125 25.27 5.23 3.09
CA PHE A 125 23.95 5.05 3.70
C PHE A 125 24.05 4.36 5.07
N MET A 126 24.80 3.26 5.16
CA MET A 126 24.92 2.49 6.40
C MET A 126 25.66 3.25 7.52
N GLU A 127 26.58 4.14 7.18
CA GLU A 127 27.28 5.00 8.15
C GLU A 127 26.39 6.12 8.68
N LEU A 128 25.54 6.71 7.83
CA LEU A 128 24.65 7.81 8.19
C LEU A 128 23.35 7.35 8.85
N LEU A 129 22.90 6.12 8.58
CA LEU A 129 21.63 5.59 9.06
C LEU A 129 21.60 5.49 10.58
N ASP A 130 20.76 6.31 11.22
CA ASP A 130 20.41 6.13 12.62
C ASP A 130 19.28 5.10 12.72
N ASN A 131 19.64 3.90 13.20
CA ASN A 131 18.70 2.81 13.46
C ASN A 131 18.31 2.69 14.93
N ARG A 132 18.72 3.63 15.78
CA ARG A 132 18.47 3.60 17.24
C ARG A 132 17.05 4.04 17.54
N ARG A 133 16.06 3.22 17.20
CA ARG A 133 14.68 3.44 17.66
C ARG A 133 14.47 2.87 19.07
N GLN A 134 14.34 3.77 20.04
CA GLN A 134 13.59 3.51 21.28
C GLN A 134 12.09 3.55 20.98
N ALA A 135 11.54 2.51 20.36
CA ALA A 135 10.09 2.43 20.11
C ALA A 135 9.35 1.57 21.16
N SER A 136 10.04 0.73 21.93
CA SER A 136 9.37 -0.20 22.86
C SER A 136 10.27 -0.70 24.01
N GLY A 137 11.03 0.16 24.70
CA GLY A 137 11.81 -0.26 25.88
C GLY A 137 12.86 -1.37 25.65
N SER A 138 13.05 -1.79 24.41
CA SER A 138 14.03 -2.75 23.92
C SER A 138 14.69 -2.15 22.69
N MET A 139 16.02 -2.28 22.63
CA MET A 139 16.82 -1.88 21.48
C MET A 139 16.66 -2.97 20.42
N GLU A 140 15.78 -2.78 19.43
CA GLU A 140 15.65 -3.72 18.30
C GLU A 140 16.80 -3.51 17.31
N LEU A 141 17.98 -4.01 17.67
CA LEU A 141 19.12 -4.14 16.76
C LEU A 141 19.00 -5.49 16.03
N GLY A 142 18.13 -5.57 15.02
CA GLY A 142 17.88 -6.81 14.30
C GLY A 142 17.34 -6.61 12.89
N VAL A 143 17.47 -7.66 12.06
CA VAL A 143 16.86 -7.70 10.72
C VAL A 143 15.35 -7.69 10.88
N VAL A 144 14.70 -6.57 10.56
CA VAL A 144 13.25 -6.56 10.44
C VAL A 144 12.89 -7.22 9.12
N SER A 145 12.46 -8.48 9.21
CA SER A 145 11.86 -9.18 8.08
C SER A 145 10.52 -8.53 7.75
N THR A 146 10.39 -7.98 6.54
CA THR A 146 9.10 -7.59 5.96
C THR A 146 8.59 -8.74 5.10
N GLY A 147 7.30 -9.06 5.19
CA GLY A 147 6.70 -10.19 4.49
C GLY A 147 6.32 -11.39 5.37
N ALA A 148 6.45 -11.27 6.70
CA ALA A 148 5.78 -12.15 7.64
C ALA A 148 4.29 -11.79 7.75
N GLU A 149 3.45 -12.76 8.13
CA GLU A 149 2.01 -12.56 8.30
C GLU A 149 1.76 -11.43 9.31
N GLY A 150 1.13 -10.34 8.85
CA GLY A 150 0.81 -9.17 9.68
C GLY A 150 1.90 -8.09 9.78
N LYS A 151 3.11 -8.26 9.19
CA LYS A 151 4.14 -7.21 9.14
C LYS A 151 4.64 -6.95 7.72
N TYR A 152 3.99 -5.99 7.05
CA TYR A 152 4.27 -5.63 5.66
C TYR A 152 5.16 -4.39 5.49
N SER A 153 5.28 -3.57 6.53
CA SER A 153 6.18 -2.41 6.56
C SER A 153 7.23 -2.55 7.66
N SER A 154 8.40 -1.99 7.42
CA SER A 154 9.45 -1.81 8.42
C SER A 154 10.13 -0.48 8.21
N VAL A 155 10.27 0.27 9.28
CA VAL A 155 11.19 1.41 9.29
C VAL A 155 12.62 0.86 9.36
N LEU A 156 13.49 1.29 8.46
CA LEU A 156 14.90 0.91 8.43
C LEU A 156 15.73 1.80 9.36
N GLY A 157 15.36 3.07 9.47
CA GLY A 157 16.03 4.08 10.28
C GLY A 157 15.77 5.47 9.71
N THR A 158 16.51 6.45 10.22
CA THR A 158 16.39 7.86 9.82
C THR A 158 17.76 8.44 9.48
N ILE A 159 17.81 9.37 8.53
CA ILE A 159 18.98 10.20 8.25
C ILE A 159 18.50 11.64 8.20
N GLY A 160 18.92 12.46 9.18
CA GLY A 160 18.35 13.80 9.36
C GLY A 160 16.83 13.73 9.58
N GLU A 161 16.07 14.40 8.71
CA GLU A 161 14.60 14.40 8.73
C GLU A 161 13.98 13.27 7.86
N LEU A 162 14.79 12.55 7.08
CA LEU A 162 14.30 11.49 6.19
C LEU A 162 14.13 10.18 6.96
N THR A 163 12.93 9.62 6.91
CA THR A 163 12.61 8.28 7.41
C THR A 163 12.58 7.27 6.28
N PHE A 164 13.38 6.21 6.39
CA PHE A 164 13.45 5.15 5.40
C PHE A 164 12.53 3.99 5.79
N ILE A 165 11.62 3.63 4.91
CA ILE A 165 10.59 2.61 5.15
C ILE A 165 10.68 1.57 4.04
N GLN A 166 10.84 0.31 4.41
CA GLN A 166 10.68 -0.81 3.49
C GLN A 166 9.22 -1.29 3.55
N TYR A 167 8.57 -1.43 2.40
CA TYR A 167 7.22 -1.95 2.30
C TYR A 167 7.13 -3.07 1.26
N SER A 168 6.53 -4.18 1.68
CA SER A 168 6.35 -5.38 0.87
C SER A 168 5.09 -6.11 1.30
N GLN A 169 3.97 -5.76 0.67
CA GLN A 169 2.71 -6.47 0.85
C GLN A 169 2.32 -7.18 -0.45
N PRO A 170 2.23 -8.52 -0.43
CA PRO A 170 1.83 -9.29 -1.61
C PRO A 170 0.31 -9.27 -1.81
N TYR A 171 -0.11 -9.32 -3.06
CA TYR A 171 -1.47 -9.64 -3.48
C TYR A 171 -1.42 -10.65 -4.64
N THR A 172 -2.54 -11.32 -4.91
CA THR A 172 -2.62 -12.33 -5.98
C THR A 172 -3.71 -11.96 -6.98
N ILE A 173 -3.36 -11.97 -8.26
CA ILE A 173 -4.33 -11.86 -9.37
C ILE A 173 -4.11 -13.07 -10.28
N GLY A 174 -5.15 -13.84 -10.56
CA GLY A 174 -5.08 -15.00 -11.47
C GLY A 174 -4.05 -16.06 -11.06
N GLY A 175 -3.72 -16.18 -9.76
CA GLY A 175 -2.69 -17.10 -9.25
C GLY A 175 -1.25 -16.55 -9.26
N ALA A 176 -1.00 -15.38 -9.87
CA ALA A 176 0.29 -14.73 -9.84
C ALA A 176 0.43 -13.80 -8.62
N LYS A 177 1.49 -14.01 -7.82
CA LYS A 177 1.84 -13.13 -6.70
C LYS A 177 2.51 -11.86 -7.22
N ASN A 178 1.95 -10.72 -6.84
CA ASN A 178 2.46 -9.38 -7.10
C ASN A 178 2.60 -8.64 -5.78
N ASN A 179 3.30 -7.51 -5.75
CA ASN A 179 3.35 -6.63 -4.58
C ASN A 179 2.61 -5.33 -4.89
N PHE A 180 1.92 -4.75 -3.90
CA PHE A 180 1.28 -3.45 -4.07
C PHE A 180 2.31 -2.40 -4.47
N TRP A 181 3.43 -2.34 -3.74
CA TRP A 181 4.58 -1.54 -4.10
C TRP A 181 5.61 -2.35 -4.92
N PRO A 182 6.13 -1.82 -6.04
CA PRO A 182 7.12 -2.51 -6.86
C PRO A 182 8.37 -2.83 -6.07
N THR A 183 8.93 -4.02 -6.29
CA THR A 183 10.09 -4.51 -5.56
C THR A 183 11.36 -3.67 -5.77
N TYR A 184 11.50 -3.02 -6.94
CA TYR A 184 12.55 -2.04 -7.27
C TYR A 184 12.01 -0.59 -7.29
N GLY A 185 10.85 -0.34 -6.70
CA GLY A 185 10.28 1.01 -6.62
C GLY A 185 10.81 1.77 -5.41
N VAL A 186 11.12 3.04 -5.62
CA VAL A 186 11.47 4.02 -4.58
C VAL A 186 10.48 5.17 -4.67
N GLY A 187 9.86 5.52 -3.55
CA GLY A 187 8.95 6.64 -3.43
C GLY A 187 9.53 7.64 -2.45
N ILE A 188 9.56 8.91 -2.80
CA ILE A 188 9.97 9.98 -1.91
C ILE A 188 8.81 10.95 -1.81
N PHE A 189 8.37 11.29 -0.61
CA PHE A 189 7.23 12.20 -0.46
C PHE A 189 7.32 13.05 0.79
N ASP A 190 6.59 14.16 0.73
CA ASP A 190 6.24 15.00 1.87
C ASP A 190 4.83 14.60 2.35
N PRO A 191 4.70 13.75 3.39
CA PRO A 191 3.40 13.30 3.86
C PRO A 191 2.55 14.45 4.44
N LEU A 192 3.16 15.56 4.85
CA LEU A 192 2.43 16.70 5.42
C LEU A 192 1.76 17.55 4.32
N GLN A 193 2.42 17.66 3.16
CA GLN A 193 1.92 18.48 2.05
C GLN A 193 1.14 17.68 1.01
N PHE A 194 1.42 16.38 0.84
CA PHE A 194 0.67 15.53 -0.09
C PHE A 194 -0.84 15.51 0.22
N GLN A 195 -1.22 15.62 1.49
CA GLN A 195 -2.61 15.76 1.98
C GLN A 195 -3.60 14.78 1.31
N GLY A 196 -3.13 13.56 1.07
CA GLY A 196 -3.93 12.52 0.45
C GLY A 196 -5.15 12.18 1.31
N MET A 197 -6.31 12.08 0.68
CA MET A 197 -7.57 11.73 1.33
C MET A 197 -8.38 10.76 0.48
N PHE A 198 -9.32 10.04 1.08
CA PHE A 198 -10.29 9.25 0.31
C PHE A 198 -11.58 10.01 0.14
N GLY A 199 -12.08 10.04 -1.11
CA GLY A 199 -13.48 10.34 -1.41
C GLY A 199 -14.26 9.05 -1.49
N TYR A 200 -15.41 8.99 -0.81
CA TYR A 200 -16.35 7.88 -0.93
C TYR A 200 -17.60 8.33 -1.67
N GLY A 201 -17.85 7.73 -2.83
CA GLY A 201 -19.06 7.98 -3.60
C GLY A 201 -20.33 7.54 -2.88
N ALA A 202 -21.47 8.04 -3.34
CA ALA A 202 -22.76 7.54 -2.87
C ALA A 202 -22.94 6.08 -3.31
N ILE A 203 -23.43 5.24 -2.39
CA ILE A 203 -23.89 3.90 -2.71
C ILE A 203 -25.19 4.03 -3.51
N LEU A 204 -25.32 3.27 -4.61
CA LEU A 204 -26.47 3.29 -5.50
C LEU A 204 -27.33 2.04 -5.31
N ASP A 205 -27.56 1.67 -4.05
CA ASP A 205 -28.44 0.58 -3.68
C ASP A 205 -29.84 1.15 -3.38
N ASN A 206 -30.90 0.48 -3.79
CA ASN A 206 -32.26 0.96 -3.50
C ASN A 206 -32.56 1.06 -2.00
N GLN A 207 -31.81 0.34 -1.15
CA GLN A 207 -31.92 0.42 0.30
C GLN A 207 -31.06 1.52 0.93
N GLU A 208 -30.07 2.04 0.21
CA GLU A 208 -29.13 3.04 0.72
C GLU A 208 -28.61 3.92 -0.41
N LEU A 209 -28.99 5.20 -0.38
CA LEU A 209 -28.61 6.22 -1.35
C LEU A 209 -27.81 7.35 -0.67
N ARG A 210 -26.75 6.98 0.05
CA ARG A 210 -25.87 7.93 0.73
C ARG A 210 -24.40 7.56 0.55
N SER A 211 -23.51 8.53 0.80
CA SER A 211 -22.08 8.31 0.86
C SER A 211 -21.71 7.69 2.21
N VAL A 212 -21.13 6.48 2.17
CA VAL A 212 -20.57 5.76 3.31
C VAL A 212 -19.33 4.99 2.86
N GLU A 213 -18.39 4.75 3.77
CA GLU A 213 -17.16 4.04 3.47
C GLU A 213 -17.40 2.55 3.19
N ARG A 214 -18.29 1.93 3.96
CA ARG A 214 -18.68 0.52 3.84
C ARG A 214 -20.18 0.39 4.07
N PHE A 215 -20.87 -0.28 3.16
CA PHE A 215 -22.28 -0.64 3.30
C PHE A 215 -22.44 -2.16 3.26
N PRO A 216 -22.41 -2.85 4.43
CA PRO A 216 -22.71 -4.27 4.49
C PRO A 216 -24.23 -4.50 4.39
N PHE A 217 -24.62 -5.35 3.46
CA PHE A 217 -26.00 -5.75 3.22
C PHE A 217 -26.12 -7.28 3.16
N MET A 218 -27.25 -7.79 3.65
CA MET A 218 -27.55 -9.22 3.70
C MET A 218 -28.98 -9.46 3.26
N TRP A 219 -29.18 -10.48 2.42
CA TRP A 219 -30.51 -10.94 2.04
C TRP A 219 -30.56 -12.46 1.98
N GLN A 220 -31.78 -12.99 2.04
CA GLN A 220 -32.04 -14.41 1.97
C GLN A 220 -32.77 -14.74 0.67
N THR A 221 -32.35 -15.82 0.02
CA THR A 221 -33.07 -16.42 -1.09
C THR A 221 -33.68 -17.73 -0.61
N PHE A 222 -34.95 -17.94 -0.95
CA PHE A 222 -35.67 -19.16 -0.60
C PHE A 222 -35.58 -20.16 -1.76
N ASN A 223 -35.48 -21.45 -1.43
CA ASN A 223 -35.51 -22.58 -2.37
C ASN A 223 -34.39 -22.60 -3.44
N PRO A 224 -33.16 -23.04 -3.08
CA PRO A 224 -32.70 -23.47 -1.76
C PRO A 224 -32.42 -22.27 -0.84
N SER A 225 -32.61 -22.45 0.47
CA SER A 225 -32.31 -21.40 1.46
C SER A 225 -30.83 -21.04 1.43
N ARG A 226 -30.52 -19.81 1.03
CA ARG A 226 -29.16 -19.25 1.04
C ARG A 226 -29.18 -17.85 1.62
N THR A 227 -28.15 -17.56 2.41
CA THR A 227 -27.86 -16.19 2.83
C THR A 227 -26.77 -15.64 1.93
N HIS A 228 -27.05 -14.47 1.37
CA HIS A 228 -26.09 -13.67 0.65
C HIS A 228 -25.63 -12.53 1.54
N ALA A 229 -24.33 -12.26 1.55
CA ALA A 229 -23.73 -11.12 2.21
C ALA A 229 -22.89 -10.36 1.19
N GLN A 230 -23.04 -9.05 1.13
CA GLN A 230 -22.34 -8.17 0.22
C GLN A 230 -21.99 -6.87 0.94
N THR A 231 -20.73 -6.44 0.83
CA THR A 231 -20.32 -5.10 1.26
C THR A 231 -20.05 -4.24 0.03
N GLN A 232 -20.78 -3.13 -0.09
CA GLN A 232 -20.59 -2.15 -1.16
C GLN A 232 -19.73 -0.99 -0.65
N SER A 233 -18.87 -0.46 -1.52
CA SER A 233 -18.05 0.73 -1.28
C SER A 233 -17.66 1.36 -2.61
N ALA A 234 -17.51 2.68 -2.65
CA ALA A 234 -17.07 3.44 -3.82
C ALA A 234 -15.88 4.36 -3.48
N PRO A 235 -14.71 3.80 -3.12
CA PRO A 235 -13.55 4.59 -2.72
C PRO A 235 -12.79 5.11 -3.94
N LEU A 236 -12.27 6.34 -3.81
CA LEU A 236 -11.29 6.91 -4.72
C LEU A 236 -10.29 7.74 -3.90
N PRO A 237 -8.98 7.45 -3.95
CA PRO A 237 -8.00 8.33 -3.34
C PRO A 237 -7.94 9.65 -4.11
N ILE A 238 -7.68 10.73 -3.41
CA ILE A 238 -7.54 12.08 -3.94
C ILE A 238 -6.16 12.55 -3.51
N ALA A 239 -5.38 13.05 -4.47
CA ALA A 239 -4.07 13.66 -4.24
C ALA A 239 -4.16 15.14 -4.62
N PRO A 240 -4.46 16.05 -3.67
CA PRO A 240 -4.50 17.48 -3.94
C PRO A 240 -3.16 18.03 -4.42
N GLU A 241 -2.06 17.58 -3.80
CA GLU A 241 -0.69 18.00 -4.12
C GLU A 241 0.12 16.79 -4.63
N PRO A 242 -0.09 16.36 -5.89
CA PRO A 242 0.58 15.17 -6.41
C PRO A 242 2.09 15.35 -6.56
N ASN A 243 2.56 16.59 -6.70
CA ASN A 243 3.97 16.96 -6.80
C ASN A 243 4.73 16.88 -5.47
N ALA A 244 4.02 16.76 -4.34
CA ALA A 244 4.64 16.41 -3.05
C ALA A 244 5.10 14.95 -2.98
N SER A 245 5.09 14.23 -4.10
CA SER A 245 5.55 12.85 -4.23
C SER A 245 6.37 12.65 -5.51
N LEU A 246 7.39 11.81 -5.41
CA LEU A 246 8.25 11.35 -6.50
C LEU A 246 8.29 9.83 -6.49
N PHE A 247 8.37 9.24 -7.68
CA PHE A 247 8.57 7.81 -7.83
C PHE A 247 9.72 7.51 -8.79
N ALA A 248 10.62 6.63 -8.38
CA ALA A 248 11.71 6.12 -9.19
C ALA A 248 11.67 4.59 -9.29
N LEU A 249 11.79 4.06 -10.51
CA LEU A 249 12.07 2.66 -10.75
C LEU A 249 13.59 2.47 -10.96
N VAL A 250 14.25 1.75 -10.06
CA VAL A 250 15.72 1.71 -10.03
C VAL A 250 16.34 0.57 -10.83
N ARG A 251 15.51 -0.31 -11.43
CA ARG A 251 15.93 -1.43 -12.28
C ARG A 251 14.86 -1.85 -13.28
#